data_AF-A0A945SHN0-F1
#
_entry.id   AF-A0A945SHN0-F1
#
_cell.length_a   1.000
_cell.length_b   1.000
_cell.length_c   1.000
_cell.angle_alpha   90.00
_cell.angle_beta   90.00
_cell.angle_gamma   90.00
#
_symmetry.space_group_name_H-M   'P 1'
#
loop_
_entity.id
_entity.type
_entity.pdbx_description
1 polymer ?
#
loop_
_entity_poly.entity_id
_entity_poly.type
_entity_poly.pdbx_seq_one_letter_code
_entity_poly.pdbx_strand_id
1 'polypeptide(L)' 'GGAVGKNPIPIIIPCHRILASNQRITGYSGGEGIPTKVALLELEGISYR' A
#
# COMPACT_ATOMS: atom_id res chain seq x y z
N GLY A 1 -6.10 -5.97 -11.40
CA GLY A 1 -5.89 -5.55 -10.00
C GLY A 1 -6.59 -6.50 -9.05
N GLY A 2 -5.93 -7.61 -8.68
CA GLY A 2 -6.51 -8.61 -7.77
C GLY A 2 -5.49 -9.45 -6.98
N ALA A 3 -4.18 -9.20 -7.13
CA ALA A 3 -3.15 -10.06 -6.55
C ALA A 3 -2.68 -9.64 -5.15
N VAL A 4 -3.06 -8.44 -4.67
CA VAL A 4 -2.46 -7.81 -3.48
C VAL A 4 -3.39 -7.84 -2.25
N GLY A 5 -4.59 -8.43 -2.36
CA GLY A 5 -5.54 -8.51 -1.25
C GLY A 5 -5.22 -9.59 -0.21
N LYS A 6 -4.29 -10.51 -0.49
CA LYS A 6 -4.09 -11.74 0.28
C LYS A 6 -2.65 -11.93 0.75
N ASN A 7 -1.93 -10.84 1.00
CA ASN A 7 -0.56 -10.89 1.46
C ASN A 7 -0.51 -11.25 2.97
N PRO A 8 -0.02 -12.46 3.34
CA PRO A 8 0.00 -12.89 4.74
C PRO A 8 1.04 -12.15 5.59
N ILE A 9 1.95 -11.39 4.96
CA ILE A 9 3.00 -10.61 5.65
C ILE A 9 3.11 -9.21 5.01
N PRO A 10 2.21 -8.27 5.35
CA PRO A 10 2.11 -6.95 4.69
C PRO A 10 3.32 -6.03 4.89
N ILE A 11 4.23 -6.34 5.80
CA ILE A 11 5.44 -5.54 6.07
C ILE A 11 6.64 -6.07 5.25
N ILE A 12 6.84 -7.39 5.16
CA ILE A 12 7.97 -7.99 4.43
C ILE A 12 7.75 -7.91 2.92
N ILE A 13 6.53 -8.16 2.48
CA ILE A 13 6.14 -7.94 1.09
C ILE A 13 5.54 -6.53 1.04
N PRO A 14 6.22 -5.55 0.42
CA PRO A 14 5.86 -4.13 0.50
C PRO A 14 4.66 -3.81 -0.41
N CYS A 15 3.52 -4.43 -0.14
CA CYS A 15 2.30 -4.23 -0.90
C CYS A 15 1.75 -2.80 -0.78
N HIS A 16 2.17 -2.06 0.24
CA HIS A 16 1.89 -0.62 0.38
C HIS A 16 2.58 0.22 -0.71
N ARG A 17 3.66 -0.26 -1.33
CA ARG A 17 4.34 0.43 -2.45
C ARG A 17 3.62 0.32 -3.79
N ILE A 18 2.63 -0.58 -3.93
CA ILE A 18 1.90 -0.73 -5.18
C ILE A 18 0.83 0.35 -5.28
N LEU A 19 1.02 1.29 -6.21
CA LEU A 19 0.06 2.33 -6.56
C LEU A 19 -0.70 1.98 -7.85
N ALA A 20 -1.82 2.64 -8.10
CA ALA A 20 -2.47 2.58 -9.40
C ALA A 20 -1.58 3.23 -10.48
N SER A 21 -1.88 3.00 -11.76
CA SER A 21 -1.13 3.54 -12.91
C SER A 21 -1.03 5.07 -12.93
N ASN A 22 -1.89 5.77 -12.20
CA ASN A 22 -1.89 7.23 -12.03
C ASN A 22 -1.30 7.68 -10.68
N GLN A 23 -0.48 6.85 -10.04
CA GLN A 23 0.10 7.06 -8.70
C GLN A 23 -0.92 7.20 -7.57
N ARG A 24 -2.19 6.83 -7.82
CA ARG A 24 -3.22 6.90 -6.79
C ARG A 24 -3.08 5.76 -5.79
N ILE A 25 -3.32 6.10 -4.52
CA ILE A 25 -3.48 5.10 -3.48
C ILE A 25 -4.78 4.35 -3.73
N THR A 26 -4.65 3.05 -3.91
CA THR A 26 -5.79 2.11 -3.98
C THR A 26 -5.61 1.02 -2.93
N GLY A 27 -6.70 0.35 -2.60
CA GLY A 27 -6.89 -0.67 -1.56
C GLY A 27 -5.65 -1.22 -0.84
N TYR A 28 -5.75 -1.35 0.48
CA TYR A 28 -4.75 -1.98 1.32
C TYR A 28 -5.43 -2.88 2.33
N SER A 29 -4.90 -4.09 2.51
CA SER A 29 -5.47 -5.11 3.40
C SER A 29 -4.71 -5.24 4.72
N GLY A 30 -3.61 -4.51 4.91
CA GLY A 30 -2.87 -4.49 6.18
C GLY A 30 -3.36 -3.40 7.13
N GLY A 31 -3.29 -3.64 8.45
CA GLY A 31 -3.64 -2.65 9.47
C GLY A 31 -5.09 -2.13 9.34
N GLU A 32 -5.25 -0.81 9.35
CA GLU A 32 -6.52 -0.11 9.14
C GLU A 32 -6.85 0.15 7.66
N GLY A 33 -6.11 -0.49 6.75
CA GLY A 33 -6.29 -0.33 5.31
C GLY A 33 -5.58 0.91 4.76
N ILE A 34 -6.27 1.72 3.96
CA ILE A 34 -5.65 2.88 3.28
C ILE A 34 -4.85 3.80 4.22
N PRO A 35 -5.31 4.13 5.45
CA PRO A 35 -4.53 4.93 6.40
C PRO A 35 -3.16 4.33 6.72
N THR A 36 -3.09 3.01 6.92
CA THR A 36 -1.82 2.32 7.17
C THR A 36 -0.90 2.37 5.96
N LYS A 37 -1.44 2.26 4.74
CA LYS A 37 -0.66 2.40 3.50
C LYS A 37 -0.08 3.81 3.35
N VAL A 38 -0.86 4.84 3.66
CA VAL A 38 -0.41 6.24 3.66
C VAL A 38 0.75 6.42 4.62
N ALA A 39 0.58 6.01 5.88
CA ALA A 39 1.63 6.15 6.88
C ALA A 39 2.93 5.43 6.48
N LEU A 40 2.84 4.23 5.89
CA LEU A 40 4.02 3.50 5.41
C LEU A 40 4.69 4.19 4.21
N LEU A 41 3.92 4.75 3.27
CA LEU A 41 4.47 5.51 2.14
C LEU A 41 5.15 6.80 2.62
N GLU A 42 4.57 7.49 3.60
CA GLU A 42 5.15 8.68 4.22
C GLU A 42 6.45 8.36 4.97
N LEU A 43 6.49 7.27 5.74
CA LEU A 43 7.69 6.79 6.43
C LEU A 43 8.81 6.42 5.45
N GLU A 44 8.48 5.93 4.26
CA GLU A 44 9.43 5.60 3.22
C GLU A 44 9.77 6.79 2.29
N GLY A 45 9.10 7.94 2.44
CA GLY A 45 9.29 9.13 1.60
C GLY A 45 8.80 8.95 0.15
N ILE A 46 7.87 8.04 -0.10
CA ILE A 46 7.35 7.75 -1.45
C ILE A 46 6.22 8.71 -1.79
N SER A 47 6.34 9.41 -2.91
CA SER A 47 5.28 10.29 -3.43
C SER A 47 4.11 9.49 -4.03
N TYR A 48 2.89 9.95 -3.76
CA TYR A 48 1.64 9.42 -4.31
C TYR A 48 0.66 10.56 -4.62
N ARG A 49 -0.39 10.28 -5.39
CA ARG A 49 -1.39 11.27 -5.87
C ARG A 49 -2.81 10.96 -5.44
#